data_AF-A0A2T1GJB2-F1
#
_entry.id   AF-A0A2T1GJB2-F1
#
_cell.length_a   1.000
_cell.length_b   1.000
_cell.length_c   1.000
_cell.angle_alpha   90.00
_cell.angle_beta   90.00
_cell.angle_gamma   90.00
#
_symmetry.space_group_name_H-M   'P 1'
#
loop_
_entity.id
_entity.type
_entity.pdbx_description
1 polymer ?
#
loop_
_entity_poly.entity_id
_entity_poly.type
_entity_poly.pdbx_seq_one_letter_code
_entity_poly.pdbx_strand_id
1 'polypeptide(L)'
;MRKATLKTRLFEFASERDIRSGNCSVHMKMTGWMSAQMRSVTQKGIAWQQPIEKGSVYWNVPILQVYLAFGADSDEYAAIVKDYLESLPKS
;
A
#
# COMPACT_ATOMS: atom_id res chain seq x y z
N MET A 1 6.48 -27.23 -13.34
CA MET A 1 6.75 -26.00 -12.56
C MET A 1 6.01 -24.85 -13.20
N ARG A 2 4.88 -24.42 -12.62
CA ARG A 2 4.13 -23.27 -13.13
C ARG A 2 4.94 -22.02 -12.75
N LYS A 3 5.59 -21.41 -13.74
CA LYS A 3 6.07 -20.02 -13.63
C LYS A 3 4.82 -19.17 -13.43
N ALA A 4 4.50 -18.88 -12.18
CA ALA A 4 3.54 -17.86 -11.85
C ALA A 4 4.09 -16.58 -12.48
N THR A 5 3.46 -16.19 -13.58
CA THR A 5 3.65 -14.91 -14.23
C THR A 5 3.66 -13.88 -13.12
N LEU A 6 4.83 -13.28 -12.86
CA LEU A 6 4.97 -12.04 -12.13
C LEU A 6 4.10 -11.04 -12.90
N LYS A 7 2.80 -11.01 -12.59
CA LYS A 7 1.96 -9.84 -12.81
C LYS A 7 2.75 -8.76 -12.11
N THR A 8 3.40 -7.91 -12.90
CA THR A 8 3.95 -6.63 -12.50
C THR A 8 2.98 -6.06 -11.49
N ARG A 9 3.36 -6.08 -10.20
CA ARG A 9 2.58 -5.42 -9.14
C ARG A 9 2.70 -3.95 -9.48
N LEU A 10 1.75 -3.42 -10.24
CA LEU A 10 1.67 -2.00 -10.51
C LEU A 10 1.37 -1.34 -9.16
N PHE A 11 2.37 -0.68 -8.60
CA PHE A 11 2.21 0.10 -7.38
C PHE A 11 1.29 1.28 -7.70
N GLU A 12 0.12 1.30 -7.09
CA GLU A 12 -0.90 2.34 -7.25
C GLU A 12 -0.98 3.16 -5.97
N PHE A 13 -1.12 4.47 -6.12
CA PHE A 13 -1.38 5.38 -5.01
C PHE A 13 -2.85 5.80 -5.03
N ALA A 14 -3.55 5.58 -3.91
CA ALA A 14 -4.96 5.93 -3.77
C ALA A 14 -5.25 6.62 -2.43
N SER A 15 -6.22 7.53 -2.41
CA SER A 15 -6.67 8.15 -1.16
C SER A 15 -7.52 7.19 -0.33
N GLU A 16 -7.69 7.44 0.97
CA GLU A 16 -8.64 6.64 1.79
C GLU A 16 -10.05 6.64 1.18
N ARG A 17 -10.46 7.76 0.54
CA ARG A 17 -11.76 7.85 -0.14
C ARG A 17 -11.84 6.86 -1.30
N ASP A 18 -10.82 6.82 -2.15
CA ASP A 18 -10.81 5.98 -3.35
C ASP A 18 -10.77 4.48 -3.00
N ILE A 19 -10.01 4.12 -1.95
CA ILE A 19 -9.97 2.74 -1.45
C ILE A 19 -11.34 2.33 -0.91
N ARG A 20 -11.99 3.19 -0.11
CA ARG A 20 -13.32 2.91 0.44
C ARG A 20 -14.42 2.85 -0.62
N SER A 21 -14.31 3.64 -1.69
CA SER A 21 -15.26 3.60 -2.81
C SER A 21 -15.00 2.46 -3.80
N GLY A 22 -13.92 1.68 -3.61
CA GLY A 22 -13.53 0.61 -4.51
C GLY A 22 -12.96 1.10 -5.85
N ASN A 23 -12.53 2.36 -5.92
CA ASN A 23 -11.96 3.00 -7.10
C ASN A 23 -10.42 2.83 -7.15
N CYS A 24 -9.93 1.65 -6.80
CA CYS A 24 -8.52 1.28 -6.92
C CYS A 24 -8.41 -0.06 -7.63
N SER A 25 -7.32 -0.25 -8.37
CA SER A 25 -7.05 -1.47 -9.16
C SER A 25 -6.95 -2.73 -8.31
N VAL A 26 -6.65 -2.56 -7.02
CA VAL A 26 -6.68 -3.61 -5.99
C VAL A 26 -7.94 -3.45 -5.16
N HIS A 27 -8.95 -4.29 -5.38
CA HIS A 27 -10.20 -4.22 -4.62
C HIS A 27 -9.96 -4.60 -3.15
N MET A 28 -9.82 -3.58 -2.30
CA MET A 28 -9.63 -3.74 -0.86
C MET A 28 -10.91 -3.35 -0.12
N LYS A 29 -11.59 -4.33 0.49
CA LYS A 29 -12.73 -4.05 1.37
C LYS A 29 -12.23 -3.57 2.73
N MET A 30 -12.05 -2.25 2.86
CA MET A 30 -11.64 -1.64 4.13
C MET A 30 -12.74 -1.76 5.20
N THR A 31 -12.38 -2.32 6.35
CA THR A 31 -13.22 -2.28 7.55
C THR A 31 -13.02 -0.97 8.32
N GLY A 32 -13.97 -0.62 9.20
CA GLY A 32 -13.83 0.57 10.05
C GLY A 32 -12.59 0.51 10.96
N TRP A 33 -12.20 -0.69 11.39
CA TRP A 33 -10.98 -0.92 12.16
C TRP A 33 -9.72 -0.69 11.32
N MET A 34 -9.67 -1.17 10.07
CA MET A 34 -8.56 -0.91 9.13
C MET A 34 -8.40 0.59 8.85
N SER A 35 -9.50 1.33 8.67
CA SER A 35 -9.48 2.80 8.58
C SER A 35 -8.85 3.46 9.82
N ALA A 36 -9.21 3.01 11.02
CA ALA A 36 -8.67 3.54 12.27
C ALA A 36 -7.17 3.23 12.43
N GLN A 37 -6.78 2.01 12.05
CA GLN A 37 -5.38 1.60 12.01
C GLN A 37 -4.59 2.47 11.02
N MET A 38 -5.08 2.67 9.78
CA MET A 38 -4.43 3.56 8.81
C MET A 38 -4.14 4.94 9.39
N ARG A 39 -5.14 5.58 10.02
CA ARG A 39 -4.98 6.90 10.66
C ARG A 39 -3.97 6.91 11.81
N SER A 40 -3.83 5.81 12.56
CA SER A 40 -2.84 5.72 13.63
C SER A 40 -1.42 5.53 13.12
N VAL A 41 -1.23 4.86 11.98
CA VAL A 41 0.08 4.68 11.35
C VAL A 41 0.53 5.88 10.52
N THR A 42 -0.38 6.79 10.13
CA THR A 42 -0.04 8.01 9.36
C THR A 42 1.05 8.86 10.03
N GLN A 43 1.20 8.77 11.36
CA GLN A 43 2.22 9.51 12.13
C GLN A 43 3.58 8.80 12.22
N LYS A 44 3.65 7.51 11.88
CA LYS A 44 4.88 6.72 11.91
C LYS A 44 5.30 6.48 10.48
N GLY A 45 5.96 7.48 9.91
CA GLY A 45 6.32 7.51 8.50
C GLY A 45 7.03 6.24 8.07
N ILE A 46 6.48 5.55 7.06
CA ILE A 46 7.15 4.48 6.33
C ILE A 46 6.57 4.46 4.91
N ALA A 47 7.44 4.42 3.90
CA ALA A 47 7.35 3.97 2.49
C ALA A 47 6.08 4.12 1.58
N TRP A 48 4.89 4.50 2.07
CA TRP A 48 3.63 4.49 1.29
C TRP A 48 2.98 5.85 1.08
N GLN A 49 3.50 6.92 1.70
CA GLN A 49 2.99 8.26 1.47
C GLN A 49 3.74 8.87 0.30
N GLN A 50 3.05 9.09 -0.82
CA GLN A 50 3.46 10.19 -1.69
C GLN A 50 3.33 11.50 -0.90
N PRO A 51 4.19 12.50 -1.15
CA PRO A 51 4.08 13.80 -0.49
C PRO A 51 2.65 14.32 -0.58
N ILE A 52 2.19 14.92 0.52
CA ILE A 52 0.84 15.46 0.68
C ILE A 52 0.55 16.47 -0.45
N GLU A 53 -0.09 16.04 -1.54
CA GLU A 53 -0.60 16.97 -2.54
C GLU A 53 -1.86 17.62 -1.96
N LYS A 54 -1.78 18.92 -1.69
CA LYS A 54 -2.93 19.77 -1.31
C LYS A 54 -3.69 19.28 -0.05
N GLY A 55 -3.00 18.64 0.89
CA GLY A 55 -3.58 18.17 2.16
C GLY A 55 -4.09 16.72 2.14
N SER A 56 -4.02 16.03 1.01
CA SER A 56 -4.50 14.64 0.87
C SER A 56 -3.36 13.63 1.02
N VAL A 57 -3.60 12.59 1.84
CA VAL A 57 -2.68 11.45 1.99
C VAL A 57 -3.05 10.38 0.98
N TYR A 58 -2.08 9.97 0.17
CA TYR A 58 -2.19 8.85 -0.77
C TYR A 58 -1.36 7.68 -0.26
N TRP A 59 -1.92 6.48 -0.38
CA TRP A 59 -1.32 5.24 0.10
C TRP A 59 -0.93 4.35 -1.07
N ASN A 60 0.28 3.79 -1.03
CA ASN A 60 0.67 2.67 -1.89
C ASN A 60 -0.22 1.46 -1.56
N VAL A 61 -1.22 1.20 -2.41
CA VAL A 61 -2.32 0.25 -2.13
C VAL A 61 -1.82 -1.17 -1.92
N PRO A 62 -0.93 -1.74 -2.78
CA PRO A 62 -0.36 -3.05 -2.52
C PRO A 62 0.35 -3.18 -1.18
N ILE A 63 1.20 -2.23 -0.80
CA ILE A 63 1.95 -2.29 0.48
C ILE A 63 0.99 -2.15 1.66
N LEU A 64 0.02 -1.23 1.56
CA LEU A 64 -0.99 -1.03 2.58
C LEU A 64 -1.82 -2.29 2.83
N GLN A 65 -2.21 -2.99 1.76
CA GLN A 65 -2.97 -4.23 1.87
C GLN A 65 -2.20 -5.29 2.65
N VAL A 66 -0.92 -5.48 2.33
CA VAL A 66 -0.06 -6.45 3.02
C VAL A 66 0.16 -6.05 4.47
N TYR A 67 0.41 -4.76 4.75
CA TYR A 67 0.53 -4.25 6.10
C TYR A 67 -0.72 -4.48 6.94
N LEU A 68 -1.92 -4.21 6.39
CA LEU A 68 -3.18 -4.41 7.12
C LEU A 68 -3.53 -5.90 7.31
N ALA A 69 -3.02 -6.78 6.44
CA ALA A 69 -3.25 -8.21 6.55
C ALA A 69 -2.27 -8.91 7.53
N PHE A 70 -1.00 -8.51 7.52
CA PHE A 70 0.08 -9.24 8.20
C PHE A 70 0.91 -8.41 9.19
N GLY A 71 0.74 -7.09 9.19
CA GLY A 71 1.54 -6.17 10.01
C GLY A 71 2.91 -5.84 9.41
N ALA A 72 3.59 -4.84 10.00
CA ALA A 72 4.90 -4.37 9.55
C ALA A 72 6.05 -5.35 9.83
N ASP A 73 5.89 -6.28 10.78
CA ASP A 73 6.93 -7.25 11.15
C ASP A 73 6.88 -8.53 10.30
N SER A 74 6.00 -8.59 9.29
CA SER A 74 5.86 -9.76 8.44
C SER A 74 6.90 -9.80 7.30
N ASP A 75 7.34 -11.01 6.96
CA ASP A 75 8.23 -11.24 5.82
C ASP A 75 7.57 -10.80 4.50
N GLU A 76 6.26 -10.98 4.37
CA GLU A 76 5.48 -10.54 3.22
C GLU A 76 5.51 -9.03 3.04
N TYR A 77 5.41 -8.30 4.16
CA TYR A 77 5.51 -6.85 4.18
C TYR A 77 6.93 -6.39 3.80
N ALA A 78 7.96 -7.00 4.37
CA ALA A 78 9.34 -6.69 4.02
C ALA A 78 9.63 -6.95 2.53
N ALA A 79 9.11 -8.05 1.98
CA ALA A 79 9.27 -8.42 0.58
C ALA A 79 8.60 -7.41 -0.36
N ILE A 80 7.34 -7.02 -0.11
CA ILE A 80 6.64 -6.07 -0.99
C ILE A 80 7.23 -4.66 -0.92
N VAL A 81 7.74 -4.24 0.24
CA VAL A 81 8.46 -2.97 0.38
C VAL A 81 9.77 -3.01 -0.41
N LYS A 82 10.53 -4.10 -0.32
CA LYS A 82 11.76 -4.28 -1.10
C LYS A 82 11.47 -4.21 -2.61
N ASP A 83 10.47 -4.94 -3.08
CA ASP A 83 10.04 -4.91 -4.49
C ASP A 83 9.69 -3.50 -4.95
N TYR A 84 8.99 -2.73 -4.11
CA TYR A 84 8.65 -1.34 -4.40
C TYR A 84 9.89 -0.47 -4.55
N LEU A 85 10.81 -0.53 -3.59
CA LEU A 85 12.04 0.25 -3.63
C LEU A 85 12.91 -0.08 -4.85
N GLU A 86 12.98 -1.36 -5.23
CA GLU A 86 13.71 -1.80 -6.42
C GLU A 86 13.05 -1.35 -7.74
N SER A 87 11.73 -1.12 -7.73
CA SER A 87 10.97 -0.63 -8.89
C SER A 87 11.08 0.87 -9.13
N LEU A 88 11.57 1.63 -8.15
CA LEU A 88 11.76 3.08 -8.28
C LEU A 88 12.87 3.39 -9.29
N PRO A 89 12.74 4.48 -10.07
CA PRO A 89 13.80 4.92 -10.96
C PRO A 89 15.10 5.10 -10.16
N LYS A 90 16.15 4.38 -10.55
CA LYS A 90 17.48 4.58 -9.99
C LYS A 90 18.03 5.87 -10.58
N SER A 91 18.14 6.88 -9.73
CA SER A 91 18.85 8.15 -10.01
C SER A 91 20.31 7.92 -10.31
#